data_AF-A0A7K0LWW0-F1
#
_entry.id   AF-A0A7K0LWW0-F1
#
_cell.length_a   1.000
_cell.length_b   1.000
_cell.length_c   1.000
_cell.angle_alpha   90.00
_cell.angle_beta   90.00
_cell.angle_gamma   90.00
#
_symmetry.space_group_name_H-M   'P 1'
#
loop_
_entity.id
_entity.type
_entity.pdbx_description
1 polymer ?
#
loop_
_entity_poly.entity_id
_entity_poly.type
_entity_poly.pdbx_seq_one_letter_code
_entity_poly.pdbx_strand_id
1 'polypeptide(L)' 'MDDAGFTLADIWGGLPVILEIGFGTGAATVEMAQQQLDLGLLAIDVHTPGIGDLLHRVRAAGLTNVRVMEAD' A
#
# COMPACT_ATOMS: atom_id res chain seq x y z
N MET A 1 -25.18 3.30 -2.35
CA MET A 1 -24.42 4.13 -3.32
C MET A 1 -23.42 3.17 -3.90
N ASP A 2 -23.87 2.42 -4.90
CA ASP A 2 -22.98 1.63 -5.73
C ASP A 2 -22.70 2.46 -7.00
N ASP A 3 -21.54 2.21 -7.61
CA ASP A 3 -20.99 2.78 -8.87
C ASP A 3 -20.10 4.03 -8.73
N ALA A 4 -18.76 3.96 -8.74
CA ALA A 4 -17.83 2.87 -9.05
C ALA A 4 -16.67 2.89 -8.05
N GLY A 5 -16.64 1.90 -7.16
CA GLY A 5 -15.47 1.61 -6.32
C GLY A 5 -14.63 0.54 -7.00
N PHE A 6 -13.31 0.63 -6.89
CA PHE A 6 -12.45 -0.50 -7.22
C PHE A 6 -12.66 -1.61 -6.20
N THR A 7 -12.48 -2.86 -6.63
CA THR A 7 -12.32 -4.00 -5.73
C THR A 7 -10.84 -4.26 -5.49
N LEU A 8 -10.52 -4.99 -4.42
CA LEU A 8 -9.14 -5.47 -4.20
C LEU A 8 -8.68 -6.40 -5.35
N ALA A 9 -9.61 -7.13 -5.96
CA ALA A 9 -9.34 -7.96 -7.12
C ALA A 9 -8.96 -7.12 -8.36
N ASP A 10 -9.55 -5.93 -8.53
CA ASP A 10 -9.19 -5.03 -9.64
C ASP A 10 -7.76 -4.49 -9.50
N ILE A 11 -7.28 -4.32 -8.27
CA ILE A 11 -5.94 -3.78 -8.01
C ILE A 11 -4.86 -4.87 -8.03
N TRP A 12 -5.12 -6.03 -7.41
CA TRP A 12 -4.11 -7.07 -7.18
C TRP A 12 -4.44 -8.42 -7.80
N GLY A 13 -5.50 -8.56 -8.59
CA GLY A 13 -5.80 -9.80 -9.32
C GLY A 13 -6.18 -10.99 -8.43
N GLY A 14 -6.71 -10.73 -7.23
CA GLY A 14 -7.16 -11.76 -6.29
C GLY A 14 -6.10 -12.28 -5.32
N LEU A 15 -4.92 -11.64 -5.27
CA LEU A 15 -3.94 -11.92 -4.20
C LEU A 15 -4.55 -11.63 -2.82
N PRO A 16 -4.12 -12.35 -1.77
CA PRO A 16 -4.42 -11.96 -0.41
C PRO A 16 -3.86 -10.55 -0.14
N VAL A 17 -4.63 -9.74 0.59
CA VAL A 17 -4.28 -8.34 0.85
C VAL A 17 -4.07 -8.12 2.34
N ILE A 18 -2.94 -7.50 2.69
CA ILE A 18 -2.67 -6.98 4.02
C ILE A 18 -3.05 -5.50 4.04
N LEU A 19 -3.75 -5.11 5.10
CA LEU A 19 -4.02 -3.73 5.43
C LEU A 19 -3.09 -3.29 6.58
N GLU A 20 -2.32 -2.23 6.34
CA GLU A 20 -1.50 -1.58 7.37
C GLU A 20 -2.06 -0.19 7.66
N ILE A 21 -2.43 0.09 8.92
CA ILE A 21 -2.96 1.38 9.36
C ILE A 21 -1.90 2.07 10.23
N GLY A 22 -1.59 3.33 9.93
CA GLY A 22 -0.56 4.10 10.64
C GLY A 22 0.85 3.64 10.28
N PHE A 23 1.15 3.53 8.98
CA PHE A 23 2.45 3.04 8.50
C PHE A 23 3.63 4.00 8.77
N GLY A 24 3.35 5.25 9.17
CA GLY A 24 4.37 6.25 9.51
C GLY A 24 5.30 6.54 8.33
N THR A 25 6.59 6.25 8.47
CA THR A 25 7.60 6.47 7.41
C THR A 25 7.59 5.40 6.32
N GLY A 26 6.83 4.32 6.49
CA GLY A 26 6.68 3.23 5.52
C GLY A 26 7.89 2.30 5.40
N ALA A 27 8.85 2.34 6.33
CA ALA A 27 10.03 1.47 6.28
C ALA A 27 9.66 -0.01 6.45
N ALA A 28 8.81 -0.34 7.43
CA ALA A 28 8.33 -1.70 7.68
C ALA A 28 7.45 -2.21 6.52
N THR A 29 6.59 -1.34 5.99
CA THR A 29 5.77 -1.60 4.80
C THR A 29 6.60 -2.08 3.61
N VAL A 30 7.69 -1.37 3.31
CA VAL A 30 8.57 -1.69 2.18
C VAL A 30 9.32 -2.99 2.41
N GLU A 31 9.81 -3.22 3.63
CA GLU A 31 10.47 -4.48 3.98
C GLU A 31 9.54 -5.68 3.79
N MET A 32 8.30 -5.60 4.31
CA MET A 32 7.30 -6.65 4.14
C MET A 32 6.97 -6.87 2.66
N ALA A 33 6.74 -5.79 1.90
CA ALA A 33 6.42 -5.88 0.48
C ALA A 33 7.53 -6.51 -0.36
N GLN A 34 8.81 -6.28 -0.02
CA GLN A 34 9.96 -6.92 -0.68
C GLN A 34 10.05 -8.41 -0.40
N GLN A 35 9.65 -8.85 0.80
CA GLN A 35 9.71 -10.26 1.21
C GLN A 35 8.52 -11.08 0.70
N GLN A 36 7.38 -10.43 0.39
CA GLN A 36 6.12 -11.10 0.06
C GLN A 36 5.47 -10.47 -1.20
N LEU A 37 6.07 -10.72 -2.36
CA LEU A 37 5.58 -10.21 -3.65
C LEU A 37 4.25 -10.83 -4.11
N ASP A 38 3.86 -11.95 -3.50
CA ASP A 38 2.59 -12.65 -3.71
C ASP A 38 1.44 -12.12 -2.86
N LEU A 39 1.66 -11.04 -2.10
CA LEU A 39 0.63 -10.34 -1.34
C LEU A 39 0.42 -8.92 -1.89
N GLY A 40 -0.82 -8.45 -1.87
CA GLY A 40 -1.12 -7.04 -1.98
C GLY A 40 -0.97 -6.34 -0.63
N LEU A 41 -0.45 -5.12 -0.62
CA LEU A 41 -0.33 -4.31 0.59
C LEU A 41 -1.04 -2.97 0.38
N LEU A 42 -2.11 -2.74 1.15
CA LEU A 42 -2.78 -1.46 1.26
C LEU A 42 -2.29 -0.73 2.54
N ALA A 43 -1.54 0.35 2.36
CA ALA A 43 -1.00 1.15 3.44
C ALA A 43 -1.84 2.42 3.63
N ILE A 44 -2.35 2.66 4.83
CA ILE A 44 -3.19 3.80 5.18
C ILE A 44 -2.52 4.65 6.26
N ASP A 45 -2.44 5.96 6.04
CA ASP A 45 -1.99 6.92 7.05
C ASP A 45 -2.62 8.29 6.79
N VAL A 46 -2.74 9.10 7.84
CA VAL A 46 -3.22 10.50 7.79
C VAL A 46 -2.09 11.47 7.43
N HIS A 47 -0.84 11.09 7.69
CA HIS A 47 0.28 12.00 7.68
C HIS A 47 0.92 12.10 6.28
N THR A 48 0.61 13.20 5.56
CA THR A 48 1.12 13.44 4.19
C THR A 48 2.65 13.30 4.04
N PRO A 49 3.50 13.78 4.97
CA PRO A 49 4.94 13.53 4.89
C PRO A 49 5.32 12.03 4.88
N GLY A 50 4.68 11.22 5.75
CA GLY A 50 4.89 9.78 5.80
C GLY A 50 4.47 9.08 4.50
N ILE A 51 3.32 9.50 3.95
CA ILE A 51 2.86 9.06 2.62
C ILE A 51 3.92 9.33 1.54
N GLY A 52 4.50 10.53 1.52
CA GLY A 52 5.58 10.90 0.59
C GLY A 52 6.80 9.99 0.72
N ASP A 53 7.23 9.71 1.96
CA ASP A 53 8.36 8.82 2.24
C ASP A 53 8.10 7.40 1.74
N LEU A 54 6.91 6.85 2.00
CA LEU A 54 6.53 5.52 1.53
C LEU A 54 6.52 5.45 0.00
N LEU A 55 5.88 6.41 -0.67
CA LEU A 55 5.83 6.44 -2.14
C LEU A 55 7.23 6.53 -2.77
N HIS A 56 8.13 7.32 -2.17
CA HIS A 56 9.53 7.39 -2.61
C HIS A 56 10.23 6.03 -2.50
N ARG A 57 10.11 5.36 -1.35
CA ARG A 57 10.74 4.07 -1.10
C ARG A 57 10.18 2.96 -1.99
N VAL A 58 8.86 2.87 -2.14
CA VAL A 58 8.18 1.92 -3.02
C VAL A 58 8.69 2.06 -4.45
N ARG A 59 8.78 3.30 -4.96
CA ARG A 59 9.33 3.57 -6.29
C ARG A 59 10.80 3.19 -6.41
N ALA A 60 11.62 3.53 -5.42
CA ALA A 60 13.04 3.23 -5.41
C ALA A 60 13.30 1.70 -5.37
N ALA A 61 12.46 0.95 -4.66
CA ALA A 61 12.53 -0.51 -4.56
C ALA A 61 11.89 -1.24 -5.76
N GLY A 62 11.24 -0.54 -6.69
CA GLY A 62 10.55 -1.15 -7.83
C GLY A 62 9.34 -2.00 -7.45
N LEU A 63 8.73 -1.74 -6.29
CA LEU A 63 7.62 -2.51 -5.77
C LEU A 63 6.32 -2.14 -6.49
N THR A 64 5.59 -3.15 -6.95
CA THR A 64 4.31 -2.98 -7.64
C THR A 64 3.12 -3.46 -6.81
N ASN A 65 3.39 -4.18 -5.72
CA ASN A 65 2.38 -4.79 -4.84
C ASN A 65 1.91 -3.88 -3.70
N VAL A 66 2.44 -2.66 -3.57
CA VAL A 66 2.01 -1.67 -2.57
C VAL A 66 1.06 -0.63 -3.19
N ARG A 67 -0.01 -0.28 -2.47
CA ARG A 67 -0.85 0.90 -2.72
C ARG A 67 -0.99 1.69 -1.44
N VAL A 68 -1.12 3.02 -1.57
CA VAL A 68 -1.25 3.95 -0.46
C VAL A 68 -2.60 4.63 -0.54
N MET A 69 -3.26 4.79 0.60
CA MET A 69 -4.46 5.61 0.74
C MET A 69 -4.27 6.58 1.90
N GLU A 70 -4.61 7.84 1.67
CA GLU A 70 -4.78 8.80 2.75
C GLU A 70 -6.22 8.70 3.26
N ALA A 71 -6.42 8.64 4.57
CA ALA A 71 -7.74 8.59 5.18
C ALA A 71 -7.73 9.33 6.53
N ASP A 72 -8.75 10.14 6.78
CA ASP A 72 -9.00 10.94 8.01
C ASP A 72 -9.94 10.21 8.99
#